data_AF-A0A6V7UEU9-F1
#
_entry.id   AF-A0A6V7UEU9-F1
#
_cell.length_a   1.000
_cell.length_b   1.000
_cell.length_c   1.000
_cell.angle_alpha   90.00
_cell.angle_beta   90.00
_cell.angle_gamma   90.00
#
_symmetry.space_group_name_H-M   'P 1'
#
loop_
_entity.id
_entity.type
_entity.pdbx_description
1 polymer ?
#
loop_
_entity_poly.entity_id
_entity_poly.type
_entity_poly.pdbx_seq_one_letter_code
_entity_poly.pdbx_strand_id
1 'polypeptide(L)'
;MLTKVFLLYPGANLVELVERFFLIFATWLLINILKILVLLSNWQIPIRIINPKNLQNFQQKNEITVYSPTYPEIQLSAKITKTNLRIIENSLLKGLDKLYHVNYYHKDKNMINEYEQKYIGIGFMKMYKNFIVISCISKMQVTQEQFCSFIESNLYKEIEQLQQFNEVDYCHIGLKTEKCGRKFNQKYIFELI
;
A
#
# COMPACT_ATOMS: atom_id res chain seq x y z
N MET A 1 -10.25 -9.67 -2.68
CA MET A 1 -9.58 -9.15 -3.89
C MET A 1 -9.10 -10.27 -4.80
N LEU A 2 -8.20 -11.15 -4.34
CA LEU A 2 -7.67 -12.27 -5.12
C LEU A 2 -8.77 -13.22 -5.67
N THR A 3 -9.78 -13.57 -4.88
CA THR A 3 -10.94 -14.35 -5.33
C THR A 3 -11.62 -13.76 -6.57
N LYS A 4 -11.70 -12.43 -6.68
CA LYS A 4 -12.30 -11.76 -7.85
C LYS A 4 -11.47 -11.98 -9.10
N VAL A 5 -10.15 -12.05 -8.98
CA VAL A 5 -9.23 -12.36 -10.10
C VAL A 5 -9.43 -13.81 -10.55
N PHE A 6 -9.51 -14.75 -9.61
CA PHE A 6 -9.81 -16.16 -9.91
C PHE A 6 -11.14 -16.32 -10.66
N LEU A 7 -12.19 -15.60 -10.23
CA LEU A 7 -13.50 -15.65 -10.90
C LEU A 7 -13.47 -15.08 -12.32
N LEU A 8 -12.61 -14.09 -12.60
CA LEU A 8 -12.42 -13.52 -13.93
C LEU A 8 -11.56 -14.41 -14.84
N TYR A 9 -10.67 -15.23 -14.26
CA TYR A 9 -9.73 -16.08 -14.99
C TYR A 9 -9.69 -17.51 -14.41
N PRO A 10 -10.77 -18.29 -14.55
CA PRO A 10 -10.91 -19.60 -13.89
C PRO A 10 -9.94 -20.68 -14.41
N GLY A 11 -9.34 -20.49 -15.59
CA GLY A 11 -8.36 -21.41 -16.18
C GLY A 11 -6.91 -20.90 -16.19
N ALA A 12 -6.64 -19.76 -15.55
CA ALA A 12 -5.30 -19.18 -15.55
C ALA A 12 -4.36 -19.89 -14.58
N ASN A 13 -3.09 -20.02 -14.98
CA ASN A 13 -2.04 -20.55 -14.11
C ASN A 13 -1.66 -19.55 -13.02
N LEU A 14 -0.98 -20.01 -11.95
CA LEU A 14 -0.64 -19.14 -10.81
C LEU A 14 0.17 -17.90 -11.21
N VAL A 15 1.12 -18.04 -12.14
CA VAL A 15 1.92 -16.92 -12.67
C VAL A 15 1.02 -15.89 -13.37
N GLU A 16 0.13 -16.37 -14.23
CA GLU A 16 -0.83 -15.52 -14.94
C GLU A 16 -1.78 -14.83 -13.95
N LEU A 17 -2.26 -15.53 -12.91
CA LEU A 17 -3.14 -14.97 -11.90
C LEU A 17 -2.47 -13.84 -11.11
N VAL A 18 -1.18 -13.98 -10.78
CA VAL A 18 -0.40 -12.90 -10.15
C VAL A 18 -0.30 -11.71 -11.10
N GLU A 19 0.00 -11.94 -12.37
CA GLU A 19 0.05 -10.88 -13.38
C GLU A 19 -1.30 -10.15 -13.53
N ARG A 20 -2.39 -10.91 -13.68
CA ARG A 20 -3.75 -10.36 -13.78
C ARG A 20 -4.15 -9.62 -12.50
N PHE A 21 -3.71 -10.07 -11.33
CA PHE A 21 -3.96 -9.36 -10.07
C PHE A 21 -3.38 -7.95 -10.09
N PHE A 22 -2.08 -7.81 -10.38
CA PHE A 22 -1.43 -6.51 -10.41
C PHE A 22 -2.01 -5.63 -11.51
N LEU A 23 -2.26 -6.17 -12.70
CA LEU A 23 -2.85 -5.44 -13.82
C LEU A 23 -4.24 -4.88 -13.45
N ILE A 24 -5.15 -5.72 -12.95
CA ILE A 24 -6.52 -5.32 -12.63
C ILE A 24 -6.53 -4.28 -11.52
N PHE A 25 -5.80 -4.50 -10.44
CA PHE A 25 -5.88 -3.59 -9.29
C PHE A 25 -5.07 -2.32 -9.47
N ALA A 26 -3.96 -2.34 -10.22
CA ALA A 26 -3.26 -1.10 -10.59
C ALA A 26 -4.15 -0.23 -11.49
N THR A 27 -4.75 -0.83 -12.53
CA THR A 27 -5.65 -0.09 -13.45
C THR A 27 -6.93 0.39 -12.76
N TRP A 28 -7.52 -0.43 -11.88
CA TRP A 28 -8.71 -0.06 -11.12
C TRP A 28 -8.48 1.17 -10.23
N LEU A 29 -7.33 1.26 -9.56
CA LEU A 29 -6.98 2.43 -8.75
C LEU A 29 -6.70 3.66 -9.62
N LEU A 30 -6.03 3.48 -10.76
CA LEU A 30 -5.74 4.57 -11.69
C LEU A 30 -7.01 5.18 -12.31
N ILE A 31 -8.01 4.35 -12.58
CA ILE A 31 -9.31 4.80 -13.14
C ILE A 31 -10.05 5.71 -12.14
N ASN A 32 -9.82 5.56 -10.83
CA ASN A 32 -10.40 6.42 -9.80
C ASN A 32 -9.68 7.79 -9.64
N ILE A 33 -8.47 7.97 -10.20
CA ILE A 33 -7.62 9.17 -9.97
C ILE A 33 -7.48 10.07 -11.22
N LEU A 34 -8.12 9.72 -12.35
CA LEU A 34 -8.11 10.40 -13.67
C LEU A 34 -6.92 10.08 -14.60
N LYS A 35 -7.30 9.90 -15.89
CA LYS A 35 -6.56 10.24 -17.11
C LYS A 35 -5.07 9.86 -17.16
N ILE A 36 -4.75 8.69 -17.71
CA ILE A 36 -3.55 8.55 -18.57
C ILE A 36 -3.92 7.68 -19.77
N LEU A 37 -4.30 8.36 -20.84
CA LEU A 37 -4.54 7.80 -22.18
C LEU A 37 -3.27 8.02 -23.02
N VAL A 38 -2.11 7.55 -22.54
CA VAL A 38 -0.83 7.69 -23.29
C VAL A 38 0.13 6.51 -23.08
N LEU A 39 0.15 5.85 -21.91
CA LEU A 39 1.08 4.74 -21.65
C LEU A 39 0.59 3.34 -22.09
N LEU A 40 -0.69 3.21 -22.43
CA LEU A 40 -1.33 1.92 -22.74
C LEU A 40 -1.46 1.63 -24.25
N SER A 41 -0.97 2.51 -25.14
CA SER A 41 -1.08 2.31 -26.60
C SER A 41 -0.43 1.01 -27.10
N ASN A 42 0.54 0.49 -26.35
CA ASN A 42 1.28 -0.72 -26.71
C ASN A 42 0.66 -2.00 -26.15
N TRP A 43 -0.37 -1.90 -25.31
CA TRP A 43 -1.06 -3.05 -24.75
C TRP A 43 -2.44 -3.16 -25.39
N GLN A 44 -2.64 -4.20 -26.20
CA GLN A 44 -3.97 -4.58 -26.71
C GLN A 44 -4.84 -5.14 -25.57
N ILE A 45 -5.17 -4.31 -24.58
CA ILE A 45 -6.09 -4.67 -23.51
C ILE A 45 -7.46 -4.09 -23.87
N PRO A 46 -8.53 -4.90 -23.92
CA PRO A 46 -9.89 -4.40 -24.06
C PRO A 46 -10.32 -3.76 -22.74
N ILE A 47 -9.88 -2.52 -22.50
CA ILE A 47 -10.35 -1.74 -21.36
C ILE A 47 -11.75 -1.24 -21.73
N ARG A 48 -12.77 -1.59 -20.93
CA ARG A 48 -14.08 -0.95 -21.01
C ARG A 48 -13.91 0.53 -20.67
N ILE A 49 -13.90 1.37 -21.70
CA ILE A 49 -13.87 2.83 -21.55
C ILE A 49 -15.19 3.24 -20.90
N ILE A 50 -15.13 3.67 -19.65
CA ILE A 50 -16.30 4.19 -18.92
C ILE A 50 -16.66 5.56 -19.52
N ASN A 51 -17.95 5.76 -19.82
CA ASN A 51 -18.45 7.02 -20.38
C ASN A 51 -18.09 8.24 -19.50
N PRO A 52 -17.56 9.34 -20.08
CA PRO A 52 -17.08 10.52 -19.35
C PRO A 52 -18.18 11.27 -18.57
N LYS A 53 -19.46 11.06 -18.90
CA LYS A 53 -20.59 11.67 -18.18
C LYS A 53 -20.85 11.02 -16.81
N ASN A 54 -20.44 9.78 -16.60
CA ASN A 54 -20.56 9.11 -15.31
C ASN A 54 -19.38 9.40 -14.38
N LEU A 55 -18.27 9.91 -14.92
CA LEU A 55 -17.03 10.18 -14.17
C LEU A 55 -17.18 11.32 -13.14
N GLN A 56 -18.07 12.30 -13.37
CA GLN A 56 -18.27 13.43 -12.46
C GLN A 56 -18.81 13.01 -11.07
N ASN A 57 -19.56 11.91 -11.00
CA ASN A 57 -20.05 11.37 -9.72
C ASN A 57 -19.04 10.42 -9.05
N PHE A 58 -18.09 9.86 -9.81
CA PHE A 58 -16.99 9.04 -9.27
C PHE A 58 -15.83 9.89 -8.72
N GLN A 59 -15.73 11.17 -9.14
CA GLN A 59 -14.70 12.11 -8.69
C GLN A 59 -14.66 12.39 -7.17
N GLN A 60 -15.65 11.90 -6.40
CA GLN A 60 -15.75 12.19 -4.97
C GLN A 60 -15.28 11.06 -4.04
N LYS A 61 -14.93 9.87 -4.53
CA LYS A 61 -14.51 8.77 -3.66
C LYS A 61 -13.11 8.28 -4.00
N ASN A 62 -12.12 8.97 -3.45
CA ASN A 62 -10.73 8.51 -3.33
C ASN A 62 -10.64 7.33 -2.34
N GLU A 63 -11.45 6.28 -2.52
CA GLU A 63 -11.63 5.21 -1.55
C GLU A 63 -11.66 3.85 -2.25
N ILE A 64 -10.84 2.93 -1.76
CA ILE A 64 -10.97 1.50 -2.06
C ILE A 64 -12.17 0.97 -1.29
N THR A 65 -13.15 0.40 -1.98
CA THR A 65 -14.27 -0.31 -1.34
C THR A 65 -14.16 -1.82 -1.57
N VAL A 66 -14.11 -2.57 -0.47
CA VAL A 66 -14.12 -4.04 -0.46
C VAL A 66 -15.14 -4.48 0.56
N TYR A 67 -16.12 -5.27 0.13
CA TYR A 67 -17.19 -5.80 0.98
C TYR A 67 -16.97 -7.27 1.32
N SER A 68 -17.50 -7.70 2.48
CA SER A 68 -17.63 -9.12 2.81
C SER A 68 -18.69 -9.77 1.92
N PRO A 69 -18.49 -11.05 1.53
CA PRO A 69 -19.43 -11.75 0.66
C PRO A 69 -20.68 -12.28 1.38
N THR A 70 -20.66 -12.31 2.72
CA THR A 70 -21.74 -12.83 3.57
C THR A 70 -22.64 -11.70 4.06
N TYR A 71 -23.94 -11.96 4.14
CA TYR A 71 -24.92 -11.03 4.70
C TYR A 71 -24.87 -11.00 6.23
N PRO A 72 -24.97 -9.81 6.88
CA PRO A 72 -24.97 -8.49 6.25
C PRO A 72 -23.59 -8.11 5.70
N GLU A 73 -23.57 -7.44 4.56
CA GLU A 73 -22.33 -7.00 3.92
C GLU A 73 -21.62 -5.93 4.76
N ILE A 74 -20.34 -6.13 5.04
CA ILE A 74 -19.49 -5.22 5.82
C ILE A 74 -18.37 -4.70 4.93
N GLN A 75 -18.13 -3.38 4.94
CA GLN A 75 -16.99 -2.78 4.26
C GLN A 75 -15.69 -3.08 5.02
N LEU A 76 -14.88 -3.98 4.47
CA LEU A 76 -13.58 -4.39 5.04
C LEU A 76 -12.49 -3.32 4.86
N SER A 77 -12.66 -2.42 3.90
CA SER A 77 -11.72 -1.35 3.58
C SER A 77 -12.03 -0.02 4.27
N ALA A 78 -12.94 0.01 5.25
CA ALA A 78 -13.39 1.25 5.89
C ALA A 78 -12.27 2.04 6.60
N LYS A 79 -11.17 1.37 6.99
CA LYS A 79 -10.01 2.01 7.63
C LYS A 79 -8.92 2.47 6.66
N ILE A 80 -9.13 2.32 5.34
CA ILE A 80 -8.13 2.75 4.35
C ILE A 80 -8.23 4.27 4.18
N THR A 81 -7.20 4.97 4.64
CA THR A 81 -7.03 6.42 4.46
C THR A 81 -6.43 6.75 3.09
N LYS A 82 -6.41 8.04 2.71
CA LYS A 82 -5.77 8.51 1.47
C LYS A 82 -4.26 8.19 1.42
N THR A 83 -3.57 8.19 2.56
CA THR A 83 -2.15 7.80 2.61
C THR A 83 -1.95 6.33 2.32
N ASN A 84 -2.76 5.47 2.95
CA ASN A 84 -2.75 4.03 2.70
C ASN A 84 -3.06 3.74 1.23
N LEU A 85 -4.01 4.47 0.64
CA LEU A 85 -4.32 4.38 -0.79
C LEU A 85 -3.10 4.63 -1.67
N ARG A 86 -2.38 5.75 -1.44
CA ARG A 86 -1.15 6.09 -2.19
C ARG A 86 -0.07 5.02 -2.04
N ILE A 87 0.09 4.46 -0.84
CA ILE A 87 1.06 3.38 -0.57
C ILE A 87 0.68 2.11 -1.33
N ILE A 88 -0.60 1.74 -1.32
CA ILE A 88 -1.12 0.56 -2.04
C ILE A 88 -0.94 0.75 -3.55
N GLU A 89 -1.30 1.92 -4.08
CA GLU A 89 -1.14 2.26 -5.50
C GLU A 89 0.32 2.16 -5.94
N ASN A 90 1.23 2.83 -5.22
CA ASN A 90 2.67 2.77 -5.51
C ASN A 90 3.21 1.34 -5.43
N SER A 91 2.69 0.53 -4.52
CA SER A 91 3.10 -0.88 -4.38
C SER A 91 2.60 -1.74 -5.54
N LEU A 92 1.37 -1.51 -5.99
CA LEU A 92 0.79 -2.22 -7.14
C LEU A 92 1.48 -1.83 -8.45
N LEU A 93 1.76 -0.55 -8.66
CA LEU A 93 2.51 -0.07 -9.84
C LEU A 93 3.94 -0.64 -9.87
N LYS A 94 4.66 -0.60 -8.73
CA LYS A 94 5.98 -1.24 -8.62
C LYS A 94 5.92 -2.75 -8.87
N GLY A 95 4.86 -3.41 -8.42
CA GLY A 95 4.64 -4.85 -8.67
C GLY A 95 4.39 -5.15 -10.15
N LEU A 96 3.57 -4.36 -10.81
CA LEU A 96 3.28 -4.50 -12.24
C LEU A 96 4.52 -4.26 -13.10
N ASP A 97 5.30 -3.23 -12.78
CA ASP A 97 6.58 -2.93 -13.43
C ASP A 97 7.55 -4.11 -13.32
N LYS A 98 7.67 -4.71 -12.14
CA LYS A 98 8.48 -5.93 -11.96
C LYS A 98 8.03 -7.07 -12.84
N LEU A 99 6.73 -7.33 -12.90
CA LEU A 99 6.18 -8.44 -13.68
C LEU A 99 6.39 -8.22 -15.18
N TYR A 100 6.24 -6.98 -15.66
CA TYR A 100 6.57 -6.64 -17.04
C TYR A 100 8.05 -6.93 -17.35
N HIS A 101 8.95 -6.52 -16.47
CA HIS A 101 10.37 -6.78 -16.65
C HIS A 101 10.71 -8.28 -16.58
N VAL A 102 10.11 -9.05 -15.68
CA VAL A 102 10.32 -10.51 -15.62
C VAL A 102 9.81 -11.17 -16.91
N ASN A 103 8.58 -10.87 -17.34
CA ASN A 103 7.98 -11.47 -18.53
C ASN A 103 8.72 -11.09 -19.82
N TYR A 104 9.20 -9.84 -19.94
CA TYR A 104 9.85 -9.35 -21.16
C TYR A 104 11.34 -9.73 -21.25
N TYR A 105 12.07 -9.70 -20.12
CA TYR A 105 13.53 -9.95 -20.07
C TYR A 105 13.89 -11.42 -19.76
N HIS A 106 12.93 -12.35 -19.79
CA HIS A 106 13.15 -13.79 -19.64
C HIS A 106 14.20 -14.42 -20.59
N LYS A 107 14.74 -13.66 -21.56
CA LYS A 107 15.79 -14.10 -22.48
C LYS A 107 17.20 -14.00 -21.89
N ASP A 108 17.46 -13.13 -20.92
CA ASP A 108 18.79 -12.94 -20.32
C ASP A 108 18.81 -13.21 -18.81
N LYS A 109 19.30 -14.39 -18.42
CA LYS A 109 19.41 -14.83 -17.00
C LYS A 109 20.21 -13.88 -16.11
N ASN A 110 21.18 -13.15 -16.66
CA ASN A 110 22.01 -12.21 -15.89
C ASN A 110 21.22 -10.95 -15.46
N MET A 111 20.28 -10.48 -16.30
CA MET A 111 19.42 -9.34 -16.00
C MET A 111 18.39 -9.66 -14.92
N ILE A 112 17.93 -10.92 -14.85
CA ILE A 112 16.99 -11.38 -13.82
C ILE A 112 17.61 -11.25 -12.42
N ASN A 113 18.87 -11.70 -12.23
CA ASN A 113 19.53 -11.64 -10.93
C ASN A 113 19.77 -10.21 -10.43
N GLU A 114 20.15 -9.29 -11.32
CA GLU A 114 20.35 -7.87 -10.96
C GLU A 114 19.01 -7.20 -10.60
N TYR A 115 17.96 -7.52 -11.34
CA TYR A 115 16.62 -7.01 -11.07
C TYR A 115 16.04 -7.59 -9.78
N GLU A 116 16.18 -8.90 -9.52
CA GLU A 116 15.79 -9.52 -8.25
C GLU A 116 16.53 -8.87 -7.07
N GLN A 117 17.83 -8.60 -7.18
CA GLN A 117 18.60 -7.89 -6.15
C GLN A 117 18.13 -6.45 -5.90
N LYS A 118 17.74 -5.72 -6.95
CA LYS A 118 17.19 -4.36 -6.83
C LYS A 118 15.88 -4.31 -6.04
N TYR A 119 15.12 -5.41 -6.05
CA TYR A 119 13.78 -5.47 -5.47
C TYR A 119 13.63 -6.43 -4.29
N ILE A 120 14.68 -7.17 -3.93
CA ILE A 120 14.84 -7.82 -2.63
C ILE A 120 14.72 -6.74 -1.55
N GLY A 121 13.83 -7.01 -0.58
CA GLY A 121 13.21 -6.05 0.34
C GLY A 121 14.11 -4.87 0.74
N ILE A 122 13.92 -3.74 0.05
CA ILE A 122 14.45 -2.46 0.50
C ILE A 122 13.90 -2.25 1.90
N GLY A 123 14.75 -2.25 2.93
CA GLY A 123 14.31 -2.04 4.30
C GLY A 123 13.51 -0.74 4.41
N PHE A 124 12.45 -0.72 5.22
CA PHE A 124 11.56 0.44 5.39
C PHE A 124 12.32 1.76 5.60
N MET A 125 13.41 1.71 6.39
CA MET A 125 14.28 2.86 6.69
C MET A 125 15.05 3.41 5.48
N LYS A 126 15.19 2.63 4.39
CA LYS A 126 15.81 3.09 3.14
C LYS A 126 14.77 3.62 2.15
N MET A 127 13.47 3.43 2.40
CA MET A 127 12.41 3.86 1.48
C MET A 127 12.08 5.35 1.61
N TYR A 128 12.38 5.97 2.75
CA TYR A 128 12.01 7.34 3.08
C TYR A 128 13.23 8.16 3.51
N LYS A 129 13.17 9.47 3.29
CA LYS A 129 14.20 10.41 3.76
C LYS A 129 13.91 10.90 5.18
N ASN A 130 12.63 11.09 5.50
CA ASN A 130 12.16 11.67 6.75
C ASN A 130 11.36 10.63 7.52
N PHE A 131 11.51 10.62 8.85
CA PHE A 131 10.84 9.69 9.75
C PHE A 131 10.33 10.43 10.99
N ILE A 132 9.17 10.00 11.48
CA ILE A 132 8.65 10.38 12.79
C ILE A 132 8.74 9.12 13.67
N VAL A 133 9.45 9.22 14.79
CA VAL A 133 9.61 8.11 15.74
C VAL A 133 8.70 8.35 16.94
N ILE A 134 7.80 7.40 17.18
CA ILE A 134 6.87 7.44 18.32
C ILE A 134 7.32 6.39 19.32
N SER A 135 7.68 6.85 20.52
CA SER A 135 8.18 5.99 21.59
C SER A 135 7.21 5.97 22.76
N CYS A 136 6.76 4.77 23.11
CA CYS A 136 5.82 4.53 24.20
C CYS A 136 6.56 3.91 25.39
N ILE A 137 6.62 4.65 26.50
CA ILE A 137 7.40 4.28 27.69
C ILE A 137 6.44 4.13 28.87
N SER A 138 6.57 3.04 29.61
CA SER A 138 5.85 2.79 30.87
C SER A 138 6.77 2.10 31.87
N LYS A 139 6.44 2.18 33.17
CA LYS A 139 7.20 1.57 34.27
C LYS A 139 7.06 0.04 34.33
N MET A 140 5.91 -0.50 33.90
CA MET A 140 5.64 -1.94 33.94
C MET A 140 5.37 -2.47 32.53
N GLN A 141 5.79 -3.71 32.24
CA GLN A 141 5.68 -4.28 30.90
C GLN A 141 4.23 -4.47 30.45
N VAL A 142 3.37 -5.01 31.33
CA VAL A 142 1.94 -5.24 31.02
C VAL A 142 1.23 -3.92 30.69
N THR A 143 1.52 -2.86 31.46
CA THR A 143 0.94 -1.54 31.20
C THR A 143 1.57 -0.88 29.96
N GLN A 144 2.83 -1.19 29.62
CA GLN A 144 3.46 -0.74 28.39
C GLN A 144 2.74 -1.29 27.16
N GLU A 145 2.38 -2.57 27.14
CA GLU A 145 1.67 -3.18 25.99
C GLU A 145 0.28 -2.59 25.79
N GLN A 146 -0.48 -2.41 26.88
CA GLN A 146 -1.77 -1.75 26.85
C GLN A 146 -1.64 -0.29 26.38
N PHE A 147 -0.64 0.43 26.89
CA PHE A 147 -0.40 1.82 26.50
C PHE A 147 0.02 1.94 25.02
N CYS A 148 0.94 1.09 24.55
CA CYS A 148 1.30 1.03 23.13
C CYS A 148 0.07 0.75 22.25
N SER A 149 -0.78 -0.20 22.65
CA SER A 149 -1.99 -0.55 21.90
C SER A 149 -2.99 0.62 21.87
N PHE A 150 -3.10 1.37 22.97
CA PHE A 150 -3.93 2.57 23.05
C PHE A 150 -3.43 3.65 22.08
N ILE A 151 -2.12 3.93 22.08
CA ILE A 151 -1.52 4.89 21.15
C ILE A 151 -1.73 4.42 19.70
N GLU A 152 -1.37 3.17 19.37
CA GLU A 152 -1.54 2.58 18.03
C GLU A 152 -2.98 2.71 17.50
N SER A 153 -3.99 2.56 18.38
CA SER A 153 -5.39 2.70 18.00
C SER A 153 -5.79 4.11 17.60
N ASN A 154 -5.09 5.13 18.11
CA ASN A 154 -5.38 6.55 17.87
C ASN A 154 -4.47 7.19 16.81
N LEU A 155 -3.32 6.60 16.49
CA LEU A 155 -2.36 7.13 15.51
C LEU A 155 -2.99 7.48 14.15
N TYR A 156 -3.95 6.68 13.68
CA TYR A 156 -4.59 6.92 12.40
C TYR A 156 -5.29 8.29 12.34
N LYS A 157 -5.87 8.75 13.45
CA LYS A 157 -6.53 10.07 13.52
C LYS A 157 -5.53 11.21 13.43
N GLU A 158 -4.38 11.08 14.08
CA GLU A 158 -3.31 12.08 14.00
C GLU A 158 -2.68 12.12 12.61
N ILE A 159 -2.53 10.97 11.96
CA ILE A 159 -2.01 10.89 10.58
C ILE A 159 -2.96 11.54 9.57
N GLU A 160 -4.27 11.47 9.79
CA GLU A 160 -5.24 12.21 8.97
C GLU A 160 -5.11 13.72 9.14
N GLN A 161 -4.81 14.20 10.36
CA GLN A 161 -4.55 15.62 10.58
C GLN A 161 -3.26 16.07 9.87
N LEU A 162 -2.21 15.25 9.88
CA LEU A 162 -0.96 15.56 9.17
C LEU A 162 -1.13 15.68 7.65
N GLN A 163 -2.15 15.04 7.07
CA GLN A 163 -2.46 15.15 5.63
C GLN A 163 -3.08 16.49 5.24
N GLN A 164 -3.51 17.31 6.20
CA GLN A 164 -4.05 18.64 5.92
C GLN A 164 -2.96 19.64 5.53
N PHE A 165 -1.70 19.34 5.85
CA PHE A 165 -0.54 20.17 5.48
C PHE A 165 -0.12 19.87 4.04
N ASN A 166 0.01 20.92 3.23
CA ASN A 166 0.35 20.80 1.81
C ASN A 166 1.78 20.30 1.57
N GLU A 167 2.66 20.41 2.57
CA GLU A 167 4.05 19.97 2.50
C GLU A 167 4.21 18.45 2.67
N VAL A 168 3.16 17.75 3.12
CA VAL A 168 3.20 16.31 3.41
C VAL A 168 2.46 15.53 2.33
N ASP A 169 3.21 14.81 1.49
CA ASP A 169 2.60 13.97 0.45
C ASP A 169 1.83 12.77 1.05
N TYR A 170 2.50 11.93 1.83
CA TYR A 170 1.83 10.84 2.54
C TYR A 170 2.65 10.34 3.73
N CYS A 171 1.96 9.83 4.75
CA CYS A 171 2.57 9.21 5.91
C CYS A 171 2.39 7.69 5.84
N HIS A 172 3.50 6.94 5.89
CA HIS A 172 3.50 5.48 5.96
C HIS A 172 3.87 5.04 7.38
N ILE A 173 2.98 4.29 8.02
CA ILE A 173 3.24 3.66 9.31
C ILE A 173 4.10 2.43 9.08
N GLY A 174 5.32 2.43 9.62
CA GLY A 174 6.21 1.27 9.60
C GLY A 174 5.76 0.18 10.57
N LEU A 175 6.29 -1.04 10.36
CA LEU A 175 6.13 -2.13 11.33
C LEU A 175 6.78 -1.73 12.66
N LYS A 176 6.13 -2.09 13.77
CA LYS A 176 6.66 -1.88 15.13
C LYS A 176 8.06 -2.47 15.26
N THR A 177 9.05 -1.60 15.43
CA THR A 177 10.47 -2.00 15.31
C THR A 177 11.06 -2.65 16.55
N GLU A 178 10.33 -2.81 17.66
CA GLU A 178 10.84 -3.52 18.84
C GLU A 178 9.76 -4.31 19.56
N LYS A 179 10.14 -5.47 20.12
CA LYS A 179 9.36 -6.11 21.18
C LYS A 179 9.34 -5.13 22.36
N CYS A 180 8.15 -4.72 22.82
CA CYS A 180 8.01 -4.01 24.09
C CYS A 180 8.79 -4.79 25.17
N GLY A 181 9.74 -4.13 25.86
CA GLY A 181 10.47 -4.76 26.98
C GLY A 181 12.00 -4.75 26.92
N ARG A 182 12.65 -4.01 26.01
CA ARG A 182 14.07 -3.68 26.22
C ARG A 182 14.18 -2.72 27.41
N LYS A 183 14.87 -3.15 28.48
CA LYS A 183 15.30 -2.24 29.56
C LYS A 183 16.17 -1.16 28.90
N PHE A 184 15.63 0.05 28.79
CA PHE A 184 16.43 1.20 28.39
C PHE A 184 17.48 1.44 29.47
N ASN A 185 18.75 1.18 29.15
CA ASN A 185 19.85 1.72 29.93
C ASN A 185 19.76 3.24 29.78
N GLN A 186 19.49 3.94 30.90
CA GLN A 186 19.18 5.38 31.01
C GLN A 186 20.23 6.36 30.45
N LYS A 187 21.23 5.92 29.69
CA LYS A 187 22.34 6.76 29.22
C LYS A 187 22.05 7.60 27.98
N TYR A 188 20.92 7.42 27.30
CA TYR A 188 20.66 8.09 26.01
C TYR A 188 19.25 8.71 25.90
N ILE A 189 18.71 9.25 26.99
CA ILE A 189 17.57 10.17 26.88
C ILE A 189 18.15 11.57 26.75
N PHE A 190 18.21 12.09 25.53
CA PHE A 190 18.29 13.52 25.32
C PHE A 190 16.93 14.10 25.71
N GLU A 191 16.92 14.85 26.81
CA GLU A 191 15.83 15.73 27.18
C GLU A 191 15.65 16.76 26.05
N LEU A 192 14.53 16.68 25.33
CA LEU A 192 13.99 17.81 24.60
C LEU A 192 13.02 18.49 25.57
N ILE A 193 13.52 19.55 26.20
CA ILE A 193 12.72 20.62 26.83
C ILE A 193 12.14 21.48 25.72
#